data_AF-A0A0M2V054-F1
#
_entry.id   AF-A0A0M2V054-F1
#
_cell.length_a   1.000
_cell.length_b   1.000
_cell.length_c   1.000
_cell.angle_alpha   90.00
_cell.angle_beta   90.00
_cell.angle_gamma   90.00
#
_symmetry.space_group_name_H-M   'P 1'
#
loop_
_entity.id
_entity.type
_entity.pdbx_description
1 polymer ?
#
loop_
_entity_poly.entity_id
_entity_poly.type
_entity_poly.pdbx_seq_one_letter_code
_entity_poly.pdbx_strand_id
1 'polypeptide(L)' 'MVKVKTFTSSLKIFQVHNELVELDRTVNEFLQQNKIKKVISVCDSTTNNDGGTMGIIRVLTYEE' A
#
# COMPACT_ATOMS: atom_id res chain seq x y z
N MET A 1 8.41 -9.99 -16.07
CA MET A 1 9.12 -10.61 -14.91
C MET A 1 8.31 -10.35 -13.64
N VAL A 2 8.23 -11.29 -12.68
CA VAL A 2 7.50 -11.04 -11.42
C VAL A 2 8.33 -10.14 -10.50
N LYS A 3 7.75 -9.04 -10.04
CA LYS A 3 8.35 -8.06 -9.14
C LYS A 3 7.47 -7.83 -7.92
N VAL A 4 8.08 -7.36 -6.84
CA VAL A 4 7.42 -7.00 -5.58
C VAL A 4 7.77 -5.56 -5.22
N LYS A 5 6.76 -4.77 -4.87
CA LYS A 5 6.91 -3.40 -4.37
C LYS A 5 6.15 -3.24 -3.06
N THR A 6 6.82 -2.67 -2.06
CA THR A 6 6.23 -2.39 -0.75
C THR A 6 5.97 -0.90 -0.61
N PHE A 7 4.82 -0.58 0.00
CA PHE A 7 4.37 0.75 0.36
C PHE A 7 4.08 0.77 1.86
N THR A 8 4.33 1.91 2.49
CA THR A 8 4.09 2.11 3.93
C THR A 8 3.36 3.42 4.12
N SER A 9 2.35 3.44 5.00
CA SER A 9 1.67 4.66 5.40
C SER A 9 1.44 4.68 6.91
N SER A 10 1.66 5.83 7.53
CA SER A 10 1.35 6.06 8.95
C SER A 10 -0.13 6.38 9.09
N LEU A 11 -0.78 5.80 10.11
CA LEU A 11 -2.20 6.02 10.37
C LEU A 11 -2.36 7.01 11.52
N LYS A 12 -2.85 8.21 11.20
CA LYS A 12 -3.16 9.24 12.19
C LYS A 12 -4.57 9.03 12.77
N ILE A 13 -4.71 9.32 14.06
CA ILE A 13 -5.99 9.24 14.77
C ILE A 13 -7.02 10.14 14.07
N PHE A 14 -8.22 9.60 13.83
CA PHE A 14 -9.33 10.26 13.12
C PHE A 14 -9.06 10.67 11.66
N GLN A 15 -7.95 10.24 11.05
CA GLN A 15 -7.61 10.53 9.65
C GLN A 15 -7.36 9.26 8.82
N VAL A 16 -7.59 8.08 9.40
CA VAL A 16 -7.31 6.77 8.78
C VAL A 16 -7.89 6.65 7.38
N HIS A 17 -9.11 7.13 7.14
CA HIS A 17 -9.72 7.07 5.81
C HIS A 17 -8.90 7.83 4.76
N ASN A 18 -8.47 9.05 5.09
CA ASN A 18 -7.66 9.88 4.19
C ASN A 18 -6.30 9.22 3.93
N GLU A 19 -5.65 8.67 4.95
CA GLU A 19 -4.36 7.98 4.81
C GLU A 19 -4.46 6.73 3.92
N LEU A 20 -5.58 6.00 3.99
CA LEU A 20 -5.84 4.84 3.12
C LEU A 20 -6.15 5.28 1.67
N VAL A 21 -6.91 6.35 1.47
CA VAL A 21 -7.18 6.91 0.14
C VAL A 21 -5.89 7.41 -0.52
N GLU A 22 -5.01 8.07 0.23
CA GLU A 22 -3.72 8.51 -0.30
C GLU A 22 -2.77 7.34 -0.61
N LEU A 23 -2.80 6.28 0.21
CA LEU A 23 -2.08 5.04 -0.07
C LEU A 23 -2.58 4.39 -1.37
N ASP A 24 -3.90 4.29 -1.56
CA ASP A 24 -4.51 3.79 -2.79
C ASP A 24 -4.10 4.63 -4.00
N ARG A 25 -4.16 5.97 -3.88
CA ARG A 25 -3.73 6.88 -4.95
C ARG A 25 -2.27 6.64 -5.33
N THR A 26 -1.39 6.55 -4.34
CA THR A 26 0.06 6.32 -4.55
C THR A 26 0.33 5.00 -5.26
N VAL A 27 -0.37 3.92 -4.87
CA VAL A 27 -0.22 2.61 -5.53
C VAL A 27 -0.72 2.66 -6.97
N ASN A 28 -1.85 3.32 -7.23
CA ASN A 28 -2.39 3.45 -8.59
C ASN A 28 -1.49 4.31 -9.50
N GLU A 29 -0.93 5.40 -8.98
CA GLU A 29 0.04 6.21 -9.71
C GLU A 29 1.28 5.41 -10.08
N PHE A 30 1.79 4.59 -9.15
CA PHE A 30 2.89 3.67 -9.43
C PHE A 30 2.55 2.70 -10.57
N LEU A 31 1.37 2.06 -10.51
CA LEU A 31 0.92 1.13 -11.56
C LEU A 31 0.84 1.82 -12.93
N GLN A 32 0.27 3.02 -12.97
CA GLN A 32 0.11 3.79 -14.20
C GLN A 32 1.44 4.27 -14.79
N GLN A 33 2.31 4.86 -13.98
CA GLN A 33 3.61 5.39 -14.40
C GLN A 33 4.51 4.29 -14.96
N ASN A 34 4.46 3.10 -14.36
CA ASN A 34 5.26 1.94 -14.80
C ASN A 34 4.54 1.10 -15.86
N LYS A 35 3.35 1.51 -16.33
CA LYS A 35 2.53 0.82 -17.34
C LYS A 35 2.25 -0.65 -16.99
N ILE A 36 2.19 -0.97 -15.70
CA ILE A 36 1.97 -2.33 -15.20
C ILE A 36 0.56 -2.78 -15.60
N LYS A 37 0.45 -3.94 -16.25
CA LYS A 37 -0.84 -4.47 -16.76
C LYS A 37 -1.43 -5.60 -15.94
N LYS A 38 -0.60 -6.27 -15.14
CA LYS A 38 -1.03 -7.44 -14.38
C LYS A 38 -0.53 -7.38 -12.95
N VAL A 39 -1.48 -7.18 -12.04
CA VAL A 39 -1.28 -7.33 -10.61
C VAL A 39 -1.58 -8.79 -10.26
N ILE A 40 -0.63 -9.44 -9.59
CA ILE A 40 -0.78 -10.82 -9.12
C ILE A 40 -1.44 -10.83 -7.75
N SER A 41 -0.99 -9.98 -6.83
CA SER A 41 -1.52 -9.92 -5.47
C SER A 41 -1.34 -8.55 -4.84
N VAL A 42 -2.24 -8.23 -3.91
CA VAL A 42 -2.13 -7.10 -2.98
C VAL A 42 -2.36 -7.65 -1.58
N CYS A 43 -1.43 -7.40 -0.67
CA CYS A 43 -1.54 -7.84 0.72
C CYS A 43 -1.24 -6.69 1.68
N ASP A 44 -2.08 -6.53 2.68
CA ASP A 44 -1.96 -5.50 3.70
C ASP A 44 -1.67 -6.12 5.07
N SER A 45 -0.78 -5.48 5.82
CA SER A 45 -0.56 -5.77 7.23
C SER A 45 -0.50 -4.48 8.01
N THR A 46 -1.17 -4.44 9.16
CA THR A 46 -1.03 -3.32 10.09
C THR A 46 0.27 -3.43 10.88
N THR A 47 0.80 -2.28 11.26
CA THR A 47 1.85 -2.18 12.28
C THR A 47 1.21 -1.68 13.56
N ASN A 48 1.72 -2.15 14.69
CA ASN A 48 1.19 -1.79 16.00
C ASN A 48 2.25 -1.12 16.87
N ASN A 49 1.78 -0.33 17.83
CA ASN A 49 2.55 0.15 18.96
C ASN A 49 1.66 0.04 20.21
N ASP A 50 2.10 -0.72 21.22
CA ASP A 50 1.38 -0.94 22.48
C ASP A 50 -0.12 -1.30 22.30
N GLY A 51 -0.42 -2.16 21.32
CA GLY A 51 -1.78 -2.61 21.02
C GLY A 51 -2.60 -1.67 20.13
N GLY A 52 -2.11 -0.47 19.83
CA GLY A 52 -2.71 0.46 18.88
C GLY A 52 -2.17 0.26 17.46
N THR A 53 -3.05 0.25 16.46
CA THR A 53 -2.64 0.28 15.05
C THR A 53 -2.07 1.67 14.70
N MET A 54 -0.82 1.73 14.26
CA MET A 54 -0.10 2.99 13.99
C MET A 54 0.26 3.20 12.52
N GLY A 55 0.16 2.15 11.70
CA GLY A 55 0.50 2.22 10.30
C GLY A 55 0.03 1.00 9.53
N ILE A 56 0.20 1.06 8.21
CA ILE A 56 -0.11 -0.03 7.29
C ILE A 56 1.05 -0.23 6.33
N ILE A 57 1.35 -1.49 6.06
CA ILE A 57 2.29 -1.93 5.04
C ILE A 57 1.46 -2.63 3.96
N ARG A 58 1.58 -2.17 2.72
CA ARG A 58 0.98 -2.80 1.54
C ARG A 58 2.05 -3.38 0.64
N VAL A 59 1.92 -4.66 0.32
CA VAL A 59 2.81 -5.37 -0.61
C VAL A 59 2.05 -5.63 -1.90
N LEU A 60 2.63 -5.18 -3.01
CA LEU A 60 2.12 -5.35 -4.36
C LEU A 60 3.03 -6.30 -5.14
N THR A 61 2.49 -7.42 -5.60
CA THR A 61 3.17 -8.34 -6.52
C THR A 61 2.61 -8.14 -7.92
N TYR A 62 3.47 -7.93 -8.92
CA TYR A 62 3.06 -7.61 -10.28
C TYR A 62 3.99 -8.19 -11.35
N GLU A 63 3.50 -8.27 -12.58
CA GLU A 63 4.32 -8.58 -13.76
C GLU A 63 4.63 -7.30 -14.54
N GLU A 64 5.93 -7.03 -14.71
CA GLU A 64 6.45 -6.09 -15.71
C GLU A 64 6.46 -6.73 -17.10
#